data_AF-A0A822HYU3-F1
#
_entry.id   AF-A0A822HYU3-F1
#
_cell.length_a   1.000
_cell.length_b   1.000
_cell.length_c   1.000
_cell.angle_alpha   90.00
_cell.angle_beta   90.00
_cell.angle_gamma   90.00
#
_symmetry.space_group_name_H-M   'P 1'
#
loop_
_entity.id
_entity.type
_entity.pdbx_description
1 polymer ?
#
loop_
_entity_poly.entity_id
_entity_poly.type
_entity_poly.pdbx_seq_one_letter_code
_entity_poly.pdbx_strand_id
1 'polypeptide(L)'
;YDSEWARFMPPPMFHGIRHEWHRYQIWGFEGWNKDRLIAYAQNQLKNDISSWKGNWLFIGEWSIASSANFNDDDLRLYAQAQIAAFQGTTGGWTYWTWKFYNDDGSRNGWSMKAMINRGLIQL
;
A
#
# COMPACT_ATOMS: atom_id res chain seq x y z
N TYR A 1 5.35 13.87 -7.76
CA TYR A 1 5.53 13.47 -6.35
C TYR A 1 7.02 13.37 -6.07
N ASP A 2 7.49 14.03 -5.02
CA ASP A 2 8.80 13.93 -4.36
C ASP A 2 10.08 13.88 -5.22
N SER A 3 10.24 14.88 -6.09
CA SER A 3 11.46 15.03 -6.90
C SER A 3 12.71 15.42 -6.10
N GLU A 4 12.54 15.96 -4.89
CA GLU A 4 13.68 16.41 -4.07
C GLU A 4 14.42 15.22 -3.46
N TRP A 5 13.70 14.30 -2.82
CA TRP A 5 14.28 13.08 -2.24
C TRP A 5 14.86 12.14 -3.31
N ALA A 6 14.28 12.12 -4.51
CA ALA A 6 14.83 11.37 -5.63
C ALA A 6 16.24 11.81 -6.04
N ARG A 7 16.61 13.07 -5.72
CA ARG A 7 17.92 13.65 -6.02
C ARG A 7 18.80 13.82 -4.77
N PHE A 8 18.25 13.52 -3.59
CA PHE A 8 18.98 13.61 -2.33
C PHE A 8 19.79 12.33 -2.10
N MET A 9 21.07 12.51 -1.78
CA MET A 9 22.03 11.41 -1.60
C MET A 9 22.01 10.37 -2.75
N PRO A 10 22.27 10.79 -4.01
CA PRO A 10 22.17 9.90 -5.15
C PRO A 10 23.39 8.97 -5.27
N PRO A 11 23.24 7.77 -5.85
CA PRO A 11 24.37 6.93 -6.23
C PRO A 11 25.12 7.56 -7.43
N PRO A 12 26.43 7.31 -7.57
CA PRO A 12 27.26 6.46 -6.71
C PRO A 12 27.87 7.19 -5.51
N MET A 13 27.58 8.48 -5.29
CA MET A 13 28.22 9.27 -4.21
C MET A 13 27.82 8.81 -2.81
N PHE A 14 26.61 8.28 -2.66
CA PHE A 14 26.08 7.75 -1.41
C PHE A 14 25.67 6.30 -1.61
N HIS A 15 25.86 5.48 -0.57
CA HIS A 15 25.61 4.04 -0.61
C HIS A 15 24.71 3.61 0.56
N GLY A 16 23.99 2.50 0.38
CA GLY A 16 23.13 1.94 1.42
C GLY A 16 21.85 2.74 1.70
N ILE A 17 21.56 3.78 0.92
CA ILE A 17 20.38 4.62 1.09
C ILE A 17 19.14 3.89 0.59
N ARG A 18 18.12 3.82 1.44
CA ARG A 18 16.81 3.23 1.15
C ARG A 18 15.74 4.26 1.46
N HIS A 19 14.79 4.41 0.57
CA HIS A 19 13.60 5.22 0.77
C HIS A 19 12.45 4.31 1.19
N GLU A 20 11.69 4.79 2.16
CA GLU A 20 10.51 4.13 2.65
C GLU A 20 9.31 5.04 2.44
N TRP A 21 8.24 4.51 1.85
CA TRP A 21 6.96 5.20 1.76
C TRP A 21 5.91 4.50 2.61
N HIS A 22 5.05 5.31 3.23
CA HIS A 22 3.83 4.84 3.88
C HIS A 22 2.66 5.19 2.96
N ARG A 23 1.87 4.20 2.53
CA ARG A 23 0.81 4.38 1.54
C ARG A 23 -0.52 3.93 2.11
N TYR A 24 -1.37 4.90 2.45
CA TYR A 24 -2.72 4.69 2.92
C TYR A 24 -3.71 5.42 2.03
N GLN A 25 -4.87 4.80 1.75
CA GLN A 25 -6.00 5.47 1.11
C GLN A 25 -7.12 5.71 2.14
N ILE A 26 -6.74 6.41 3.21
CA ILE A 26 -7.61 6.74 4.35
C ILE A 26 -7.65 8.26 4.47
N TRP A 27 -6.52 8.85 4.85
CA TRP A 27 -6.37 10.29 5.03
C TRP A 27 -6.26 11.01 3.69
N GLY A 28 -7.15 11.97 3.44
CA GLY A 28 -7.29 12.65 2.15
C GLY A 28 -8.15 11.90 1.13
N PHE A 29 -8.68 10.73 1.49
CA PHE A 29 -9.58 9.91 0.66
C PHE A 29 -10.99 9.82 1.26
N GLU A 30 -11.29 10.64 2.26
CA GLU A 30 -12.59 10.69 2.90
C GLU A 30 -13.68 10.99 1.85
N GLY A 31 -14.80 10.25 1.92
CA GLY A 31 -15.91 10.37 0.98
C GLY A 31 -15.69 9.70 -0.38
N TRP A 32 -14.54 9.08 -0.65
CA TRP A 32 -14.36 8.28 -1.84
C TRP A 32 -15.12 6.96 -1.71
N ASN A 33 -15.74 6.52 -2.80
CA ASN A 33 -16.38 5.20 -2.87
C ASN A 33 -15.35 4.11 -3.23
N LYS A 34 -15.75 2.84 -3.06
CA LYS A 34 -14.89 1.68 -3.32
C LYS A 34 -14.30 1.66 -4.74
N ASP A 35 -15.09 2.00 -5.75
CA ASP A 35 -14.68 1.92 -7.16
C ASP A 35 -13.57 2.93 -7.45
N ARG A 36 -13.68 4.14 -6.87
CA ARG A 36 -12.67 5.19 -7.00
C ARG A 36 -11.36 4.80 -6.29
N LEU A 37 -11.42 4.17 -5.13
CA LEU A 37 -10.25 3.68 -4.40
C LEU A 37 -9.53 2.55 -5.15
N ILE A 38 -10.29 1.60 -5.69
CA ILE A 38 -9.74 0.52 -6.54
C ILE A 38 -9.06 1.14 -7.78
N ALA A 39 -9.73 2.06 -8.48
CA ALA A 39 -9.17 2.72 -9.64
C ALA A 39 -7.88 3.52 -9.30
N TYR A 40 -7.82 4.15 -8.13
CA TYR A 40 -6.62 4.82 -7.67
C TYR A 40 -5.47 3.84 -7.41
N ALA A 41 -5.74 2.71 -6.75
CA ALA A 41 -4.75 1.66 -6.51
C ALA A 41 -4.19 1.10 -7.84
N GLN A 42 -5.07 0.83 -8.80
CA GLN A 42 -4.70 0.25 -10.10
C GLN A 42 -3.88 1.22 -10.98
N ASN A 43 -4.17 2.52 -10.88
CA ASN A 43 -3.59 3.52 -11.78
C ASN A 43 -2.60 4.42 -11.05
N GLN A 44 -3.08 5.30 -10.18
CA GLN A 44 -2.26 6.37 -9.63
C GLN A 44 -1.16 5.83 -8.70
N LEU A 45 -1.49 4.90 -7.81
CA LEU A 45 -0.50 4.31 -6.90
C LEU A 45 0.62 3.60 -7.67
N LYS A 46 0.25 2.82 -8.68
CA LYS A 46 1.18 2.16 -9.60
C LYS A 46 2.05 3.17 -10.37
N ASN A 47 1.45 4.27 -10.83
CA ASN A 47 2.16 5.33 -11.54
C ASN A 47 3.16 6.05 -10.62
N ASP A 48 2.76 6.37 -9.39
CA ASP A 48 3.65 7.00 -8.41
C ASP A 48 4.91 6.14 -8.19
N ILE A 49 4.73 4.83 -7.97
CA ILE A 49 5.83 3.88 -7.77
C ILE A 49 6.72 3.77 -9.01
N SER A 50 6.15 3.59 -10.20
CA SER A 50 6.94 3.44 -11.43
C SER A 50 7.66 4.73 -11.87
N SER A 51 7.13 5.87 -11.46
CA SER A 51 7.74 7.19 -11.72
C SER A 51 8.93 7.49 -10.81
N TRP A 52 9.09 6.78 -9.69
CA TRP A 52 10.20 6.96 -8.77
C TRP A 52 11.54 6.66 -9.46
N LYS A 53 12.47 7.62 -9.41
CA LYS A 53 13.83 7.53 -10.00
C LYS A 53 14.95 7.69 -8.97
N GLY A 54 14.60 7.71 -7.69
CA GLY A 54 15.57 7.86 -6.62
C GLY A 54 16.23 6.54 -6.23
N ASN A 55 16.77 6.53 -5.01
CA ASN A 55 17.35 5.35 -4.38
C ASN A 55 16.34 4.19 -4.25
N TRP A 56 16.82 3.02 -3.82
CA TRP A 56 15.97 1.85 -3.57
C TRP A 56 14.72 2.19 -2.74
N LEU A 57 13.55 1.68 -3.12
CA LEU A 57 12.24 2.04 -2.57
C LEU A 57 11.56 0.83 -1.94
N PHE A 58 11.06 1.01 -0.73
CA PHE A 58 10.28 0.05 0.04
C PHE A 58 9.00 0.67 0.56
N ILE A 59 7.93 -0.10 0.63
CA ILE A 59 6.67 0.36 1.23
C ILE A 59 6.59 -0.20 2.64
N GLY A 60 7.05 0.56 3.63
CA GLY A 60 7.13 0.04 4.99
C GLY A 60 5.79 -0.03 5.71
N GLU A 61 4.82 0.76 5.27
CA GLU A 61 3.47 0.67 5.80
C GLU A 61 2.40 0.86 4.72
N TRP A 62 1.39 0.00 4.79
CA TRP A 62 0.13 0.14 4.09
C TRP A 62 -0.90 -0.78 4.74
N SER A 63 -2.18 -0.54 4.49
CA SER A 63 -3.27 -1.45 4.89
C SER A 63 -4.44 -1.37 3.92
N ILE A 64 -5.39 -2.29 4.03
CA ILE A 64 -6.67 -2.21 3.30
C ILE A 64 -7.77 -1.54 4.11
N ALA A 65 -7.44 -0.94 5.26
CA ALA A 65 -8.39 -0.13 6.00
C ALA A 65 -8.83 1.06 5.14
N SER A 66 -10.13 1.35 5.17
CA SER A 66 -10.75 2.39 4.36
C SER A 66 -12.05 2.86 5.01
N SER A 67 -12.43 4.11 4.76
CA SER A 67 -13.76 4.63 5.11
C SER A 67 -14.86 4.16 4.15
N ALA A 68 -14.51 3.60 2.98
CA ALA A 68 -15.49 3.15 2.01
C ALA A 68 -16.12 1.81 2.40
N ASN A 69 -17.39 1.61 2.02
CA ASN A 69 -18.07 0.35 2.23
C ASN A 69 -17.75 -0.64 1.09
N PHE A 70 -16.92 -1.64 1.38
CA PHE A 70 -16.61 -2.74 0.48
C PHE A 70 -17.45 -3.99 0.80
N ASN A 71 -17.83 -4.76 -0.21
CA ASN A 71 -18.12 -6.19 -0.03
C ASN A 71 -16.78 -6.98 -0.09
N ASP A 72 -16.82 -8.27 0.16
CA ASP A 72 -15.59 -9.07 0.26
C ASP A 72 -14.89 -9.28 -1.11
N ASP A 73 -15.62 -9.26 -2.22
CA ASP A 73 -15.06 -9.38 -3.57
C ASP A 73 -14.32 -8.09 -3.98
N ASP A 74 -14.96 -6.94 -3.77
CA ASP A 74 -14.37 -5.63 -4.03
C ASP A 74 -13.17 -5.37 -3.13
N LEU A 75 -13.23 -5.82 -1.86
CA LEU A 75 -12.11 -5.68 -0.93
C LEU A 75 -10.92 -6.55 -1.34
N ARG A 76 -11.16 -7.76 -1.88
CA ARG A 76 -10.11 -8.60 -2.49
C ARG A 76 -9.47 -7.90 -3.69
N LEU A 77 -10.28 -7.33 -4.58
CA LEU A 77 -9.79 -6.60 -5.74
C LEU A 77 -8.97 -5.37 -5.31
N TYR A 78 -9.43 -4.64 -4.30
CA TYR A 78 -8.72 -3.52 -3.72
C TYR A 78 -7.36 -3.93 -3.12
N ALA A 79 -7.33 -5.01 -2.35
CA ALA A 79 -6.10 -5.57 -1.78
C ALA A 79 -5.10 -5.97 -2.88
N GLN A 80 -5.57 -6.74 -3.88
CA GLN A 80 -4.75 -7.20 -4.99
C GLN A 80 -4.22 -6.04 -5.83
N ALA A 81 -5.01 -4.99 -6.06
CA ALA A 81 -4.56 -3.81 -6.79
C ALA A 81 -3.42 -3.09 -6.08
N GLN A 82 -3.50 -2.94 -4.75
CA GLN A 82 -2.41 -2.36 -3.97
C GLN A 82 -1.14 -3.24 -4.00
N ILE A 83 -1.28 -4.55 -3.75
CA ILE A 83 -0.15 -5.50 -3.82
C ILE A 83 0.52 -5.46 -5.19
N ALA A 84 -0.26 -5.47 -6.27
CA ALA A 84 0.24 -5.42 -7.64
C ALA A 84 0.99 -4.11 -7.94
N ALA A 85 0.55 -2.98 -7.38
CA ALA A 85 1.29 -1.72 -7.48
C ALA A 85 2.64 -1.80 -6.75
N PHE A 86 2.66 -2.42 -5.56
CA PHE A 86 3.89 -2.57 -4.76
C PHE A 86 4.90 -3.54 -5.35
N GLN A 87 4.51 -4.45 -6.24
CA GLN A 87 5.47 -5.27 -7.01
C GLN A 87 6.38 -4.42 -7.92
N GLY A 88 6.04 -3.14 -8.17
CA GLY A 88 6.90 -2.21 -8.88
C GLY A 88 8.00 -1.57 -8.02
N THR A 89 8.01 -1.78 -6.70
CA THR A 89 9.08 -1.27 -5.85
C THR A 89 10.33 -2.14 -5.98
N THR A 90 11.50 -1.58 -5.66
CA THR A 90 12.74 -2.36 -5.64
C THR A 90 12.91 -3.16 -4.35
N GLY A 91 12.10 -2.86 -3.32
CA GLY A 91 12.26 -3.40 -1.98
C GLY A 91 11.12 -4.20 -1.39
N GLY A 92 10.02 -4.35 -2.13
CA GLY A 92 8.82 -4.99 -1.63
C GLY A 92 8.08 -4.06 -0.64
N TRP A 93 7.42 -4.69 0.33
CA TRP A 93 6.51 -4.01 1.23
C TRP A 93 6.31 -4.75 2.56
N THR A 94 5.84 -4.05 3.58
CA THR A 94 5.32 -4.60 4.84
C THR A 94 3.93 -4.07 5.14
N TYR A 95 3.05 -4.96 5.62
CA TYR A 95 1.68 -4.62 5.97
C TYR A 95 1.63 -4.02 7.37
N TRP A 96 0.86 -2.95 7.54
CA TRP A 96 0.52 -2.38 8.85
C TRP A 96 -0.87 -2.84 9.29
N THR A 97 -1.02 -3.83 10.17
CA THR A 97 0.00 -4.60 10.90
C THR A 97 -0.28 -6.10 10.80
N TRP A 98 0.63 -6.95 11.26
CA TRP A 98 0.42 -8.40 11.29
C TRP A 98 -0.87 -8.78 12.03
N LYS A 99 -1.01 -8.28 13.27
CA LYS A 99 -2.17 -8.51 14.14
C LYS A 99 -2.60 -7.20 14.78
N PHE A 100 -3.88 -6.87 14.67
CA PHE A 100 -4.49 -5.74 15.37
C PHE A 100 -5.22 -6.22 16.63
N TYR A 101 -5.47 -5.34 17.60
CA TYR A 101 -6.24 -5.74 18.79
C TYR A 101 -7.67 -6.13 18.39
N ASN A 102 -8.25 -7.13 19.06
CA ASN A 102 -9.60 -7.65 18.81
C ASN A 102 -9.86 -8.05 17.34
N ASP A 103 -8.91 -8.74 16.71
CA ASP A 103 -9.01 -9.19 15.30
C ASP A 103 -9.70 -10.55 15.11
N ASP A 104 -10.15 -11.20 16.19
CA ASP A 104 -10.80 -12.51 16.13
C ASP A 104 -12.14 -12.42 15.37
N GLY A 105 -12.14 -12.93 14.13
CA GLY A 105 -13.31 -12.99 13.24
C GLY A 105 -13.72 -11.67 12.58
N SER A 106 -13.07 -10.55 12.91
CA SER A 106 -13.47 -9.23 12.41
C SER A 106 -12.91 -8.94 11.01
N ARG A 107 -13.67 -8.16 10.22
CA ARG A 107 -13.19 -7.63 8.93
C ARG A 107 -12.32 -6.37 9.14
N ASN A 108 -11.31 -6.49 10.00
CA ASN A 108 -10.45 -5.35 10.34
C ASN A 108 -9.30 -5.21 9.35
N GLY A 109 -9.38 -4.19 8.48
CA GLY A 109 -8.36 -3.88 7.49
C GLY A 109 -6.98 -3.52 8.09
N TRP A 110 -6.86 -3.34 9.40
CA TRP A 110 -5.56 -3.15 10.07
C TRP A 110 -4.90 -4.47 10.51
N SER A 111 -5.58 -5.63 10.43
CA SER A 111 -5.00 -6.94 10.76
C SER A 111 -4.78 -7.78 9.50
N MET A 112 -3.52 -7.90 9.07
CA MET A 112 -3.15 -8.76 7.94
C MET A 112 -3.57 -10.21 8.18
N LYS A 113 -3.34 -10.71 9.39
CA LYS A 113 -3.72 -12.08 9.81
C LYS A 113 -5.22 -12.33 9.60
N ALA A 114 -6.08 -11.42 10.06
CA ALA A 114 -7.53 -11.56 9.88
C ALA A 114 -7.92 -11.53 8.39
N MET A 115 -7.28 -10.68 7.60
CA MET A 115 -7.56 -10.55 6.17
C MET A 115 -7.12 -11.79 5.38
N ILE A 116 -5.96 -12.37 5.71
CA ILE A 116 -5.51 -13.65 5.14
C ILE A 116 -6.46 -14.78 5.53
N ASN A 117 -6.82 -14.90 6.81
CA ASN A 117 -7.72 -15.97 7.28
C ASN A 117 -9.11 -15.92 6.62
N ARG A 118 -9.57 -14.73 6.21
CA ARG A 118 -10.83 -14.52 5.48
C ARG A 118 -10.67 -14.64 3.96
N GLY A 119 -9.46 -14.90 3.46
CA GLY A 119 -9.15 -14.96 2.03
C GLY A 119 -9.23 -13.61 1.31
N LEU A 120 -9.22 -12.49 2.06
CA LEU A 120 -9.30 -11.13 1.53
C LEU A 120 -7.95 -10.60 1.04
N ILE A 121 -6.87 -11.06 1.65
CA ILE A 121 -5.50 -10.88 1.16
C ILE A 121 -4.97 -12.24 0.74
N GLN A 122 -4.39 -12.31 -0.46
CA GLN A 122 -3.74 -13.49 -1.02
C GLN A 122 -2.31 -13.08 -1.38
N LEU A 123 -1.33 -13.89 -0.96
CA LEU A 123 0.10 -13.65 -1.12
C LEU A 123 0.71 -14.63 -2.10
#